data_AF-A0A832RN30-F1
#
_entry.id   AF-A0A832RN30-F1
#
_cell.length_a   1.000
_cell.length_b   1.000
_cell.length_c   1.000
_cell.angle_alpha   90.00
_cell.angle_beta   90.00
_cell.angle_gamma   90.00
#
_symmetry.space_group_name_H-M   'P 1'
#
loop_
_entity.id
_entity.type
_entity.pdbx_description
1 polymer ?
#
loop_
_entity_poly.entity_id
_entity_poly.type
_entity_poly.pdbx_seq_one_letter_code
_entity_poly.pdbx_strand_id
1 'polypeptide(L)'
;MSEIDADEAEIARIISQLPEFSWLATADFNKIHHEIQKKISQVLKEYYLENTQGKKPTWTAKFTSAGITPEDGKTMIACARRLGIEIS
;
A
#
# COMPACT_ATOMS: atom_id res chain seq x y z
N MET A 1 16.47 19.25 -3.03
CA MET A 1 15.69 18.04 -3.35
C MET A 1 15.36 17.35 -2.05
N SER A 2 14.11 17.34 -1.61
CA SER A 2 13.59 16.43 -0.56
C SER A 2 12.08 16.65 -0.44
N GLU A 3 11.34 16.30 -1.48
CA GLU A 3 9.88 16.20 -1.44
C GLU A 3 9.53 14.73 -1.62
N ILE A 4 8.51 14.26 -0.90
CA ILE A 4 7.98 12.91 -1.07
C ILE A 4 7.44 12.75 -2.50
N ASP A 5 7.65 11.58 -3.09
CA ASP A 5 7.03 11.27 -4.37
C ASP A 5 5.50 11.23 -4.21
N ALA A 6 4.76 11.74 -5.20
CA ALA A 6 3.30 11.79 -5.12
C ALA A 6 2.67 10.40 -4.98
N ASP A 7 3.24 9.37 -5.61
CA ASP A 7 2.80 7.99 -5.49
C ASP A 7 3.10 7.42 -4.10
N GLU A 8 4.23 7.79 -3.49
CA GLU A 8 4.54 7.40 -2.11
C GLU A 8 3.59 8.04 -1.10
N ALA A 9 3.29 9.33 -1.29
CA ALA A 9 2.35 10.05 -0.45
C ALA A 9 0.93 9.46 -0.54
N GLU A 10 0.49 9.09 -1.74
CA GLU A 10 -0.83 8.47 -1.95
C GLU A 10 -0.90 7.08 -1.31
N ILE A 11 0.12 6.23 -1.51
CA ILE A 11 0.19 4.91 -0.85
C ILE A 11 0.14 5.08 0.67
N ALA A 12 0.97 5.97 1.23
CA ALA A 12 1.02 6.22 2.66
C ALA A 12 -0.33 6.73 3.20
N ARG A 13 -0.98 7.65 2.49
CA ARG A 13 -2.29 8.19 2.85
C ARG A 13 -3.34 7.09 2.96
N ILE A 14 -3.43 6.22 1.94
CA ILE A 14 -4.43 5.14 1.92
C ILE A 14 -4.11 4.09 2.99
N ILE A 15 -2.89 3.56 2.99
CA ILE A 15 -2.55 2.41 3.83
C ILE A 15 -2.49 2.77 5.33
N SER A 16 -2.32 4.05 5.67
CA SER A 16 -2.39 4.53 7.05
C SER A 16 -3.76 4.35 7.72
N GLN A 17 -4.81 4.02 6.97
CA GLN A 17 -6.10 3.61 7.53
C GLN A 17 -6.00 2.27 8.29
N LEU A 18 -5.00 1.44 7.96
CA LEU A 18 -4.71 0.25 8.74
C LEU A 18 -4.00 0.63 10.04
N PRO A 19 -4.44 0.11 11.21
CA PRO A 19 -3.81 0.41 12.49
C PRO A 19 -2.30 0.15 12.52
N GLU A 20 -1.85 -0.92 11.85
CA GLU A 20 -0.43 -1.32 11.76
C GLU A 20 0.46 -0.35 10.94
N PHE A 21 -0.15 0.51 10.13
CA PHE A 21 0.52 1.51 9.28
C PHE A 21 0.10 2.96 9.59
N SER A 22 -0.76 3.19 10.59
CA SER A 22 -1.27 4.52 10.97
C SER A 22 -0.16 5.55 11.26
N TRP A 23 0.99 5.08 11.75
CA TRP A 23 2.16 5.91 12.03
C TRP A 23 2.82 6.52 10.78
N LEU A 24 2.51 6.03 9.56
CA LEU A 24 3.02 6.61 8.31
C LEU A 24 2.52 8.03 8.07
N ALA A 25 1.36 8.40 8.62
CA ALA A 25 0.78 9.74 8.47
C ALA A 25 1.63 10.86 9.08
N THR A 26 2.53 10.51 10.01
CA THR A 26 3.44 11.46 10.68
C THR A 26 4.92 11.12 10.49
N ALA A 27 5.23 10.12 9.65
CA ALA A 27 6.58 9.65 9.42
C ALA A 27 7.36 10.54 8.44
N ASP A 28 8.69 10.57 8.60
CA ASP A 28 9.59 11.20 7.64
C ASP A 28 9.56 10.48 6.28
N PHE A 29 9.73 11.22 5.19
CA PHE A 29 9.65 10.67 3.83
C PHE A 29 10.62 9.51 3.57
N ASN A 30 11.82 9.54 4.17
CA ASN A 30 12.79 8.42 4.08
C ASN A 30 12.26 7.12 4.71
N LYS A 31 11.50 7.22 5.81
CA LYS A 31 10.89 6.04 6.46
C LYS A 31 9.70 5.53 5.66
N ILE A 32 8.89 6.44 5.12
CA ILE A 32 7.78 6.10 4.23
C ILE A 32 8.31 5.31 3.02
N HIS A 33 9.32 5.85 2.33
CA HIS A 33 9.99 5.19 1.22
C HIS A 33 10.47 3.77 1.61
N HIS A 34 11.16 3.66 2.75
CA HIS A 34 11.69 2.40 3.23
C HIS A 34 10.62 1.34 3.48
N GLU A 35 9.52 1.72 4.13
CA GLU A 35 8.42 0.78 4.39
C GLU A 35 7.65 0.43 3.12
N ILE A 36 7.49 1.38 2.20
CA ILE A 36 6.86 1.15 0.90
C ILE A 36 7.62 0.06 0.14
N GLN A 37 8.93 0.21 0.01
CA GLN A 37 9.78 -0.72 -0.71
C GLN A 37 9.83 -2.12 -0.05
N LYS A 38 9.68 -2.20 1.28
CA LYS A 38 9.81 -3.46 2.02
C LYS A 38 8.49 -4.14 2.36
N LYS A 39 7.73 -3.56 3.29
CA LYS A 39 6.57 -4.24 3.88
C LYS A 39 5.33 -4.02 3.04
N ILE A 40 5.09 -2.79 2.63
CA ILE A 40 3.84 -2.44 1.92
C ILE A 40 3.83 -3.06 0.52
N SER A 41 4.97 -3.12 -0.16
CA SER A 41 5.11 -3.85 -1.44
C SER A 41 4.67 -5.32 -1.31
N GLN A 42 5.05 -6.01 -0.23
CA GLN A 42 4.61 -7.37 0.06
C GLN A 42 3.10 -7.46 0.31
N VAL A 43 2.57 -6.55 1.13
CA VAL A 43 1.13 -6.45 1.39
C VAL A 43 0.34 -6.27 0.10
N LEU A 44 0.77 -5.36 -0.77
CA LEU A 44 0.12 -5.09 -2.05
C LEU A 44 0.23 -6.28 -3.02
N LYS A 45 1.35 -7.01 -3.00
CA LYS A 45 1.53 -8.24 -3.79
C LYS A 45 0.60 -9.35 -3.33
N GLU A 46 0.49 -9.58 -2.03
CA GLU A 46 -0.44 -10.57 -1.49
C GLU A 46 -1.89 -10.20 -1.80
N TYR A 47 -2.27 -8.94 -1.58
CA TYR A 47 -3.59 -8.43 -1.95
C TYR A 47 -3.88 -8.61 -3.45
N TYR A 48 -2.91 -8.31 -4.33
CA TYR A 48 -3.06 -8.53 -5.77
C TYR A 48 -3.28 -10.01 -6.12
N LEU A 49 -2.51 -10.92 -5.51
CA LEU A 49 -2.64 -12.36 -5.73
C LEU A 49 -3.99 -12.91 -5.23
N GLU A 50 -4.48 -12.43 -4.07
CA GLU A 50 -5.82 -12.80 -3.57
C GLU A 50 -6.91 -12.45 -4.58
N ASN A 51 -6.87 -11.24 -5.13
CA ASN A 51 -7.91 -10.71 -6.02
C ASN A 51 -7.78 -11.22 -7.47
N THR A 52 -6.64 -11.79 -7.86
CA THR A 52 -6.43 -12.33 -9.22
C THR A 52 -6.48 -13.86 -9.29
N GLN A 53 -6.07 -14.55 -8.22
CA GLN A 53 -5.98 -16.02 -8.19
C GLN A 53 -7.08 -16.67 -7.34
N GLY A 54 -8.01 -15.89 -6.77
CA GLY A 54 -9.11 -16.40 -5.96
C GLY A 54 -8.63 -17.11 -4.68
N LYS A 55 -7.47 -16.70 -4.16
CA LYS A 55 -6.94 -17.24 -2.89
C LYS A 55 -7.78 -16.75 -1.71
N LYS A 56 -7.69 -17.47 -0.59
CA LYS A 56 -8.41 -17.12 0.64
C LYS A 56 -8.08 -15.67 1.04
N PRO A 57 -9.08 -14.78 1.18
CA PRO A 57 -8.84 -13.36 1.40
C PRO A 57 -8.34 -13.12 2.84
N THR A 58 -7.12 -12.61 2.96
CA THR A 58 -6.51 -12.16 4.21
C THR A 58 -6.41 -10.64 4.18
N TRP A 59 -5.66 -10.10 3.23
CA TRP A 59 -5.49 -8.65 3.09
C TRP A 59 -6.74 -7.96 2.57
N THR A 60 -7.48 -8.61 1.67
CA THR A 60 -8.77 -8.10 1.19
C THR A 60 -9.76 -7.87 2.33
N ALA A 61 -9.84 -8.82 3.27
CA ALA A 61 -10.70 -8.70 4.45
C ALA A 61 -10.21 -7.59 5.39
N LYS A 62 -8.90 -7.53 5.66
CA LYS A 62 -8.29 -6.47 6.49
C LYS A 62 -8.55 -5.07 5.91
N PHE A 63 -8.32 -4.90 4.62
CA PHE A 63 -8.53 -3.62 3.92
C PHE A 63 -9.99 -3.20 4.05
N THR A 64 -10.92 -4.11 3.80
CA THR A 64 -12.35 -3.85 3.93
C THR A 64 -12.73 -3.44 5.36
N SER A 65 -12.21 -4.14 6.38
CA SER A 65 -12.46 -3.79 7.79
C SER A 65 -11.89 -2.43 8.20
N ALA A 66 -10.84 -1.97 7.53
CA ALA A 66 -10.24 -0.65 7.75
C ALA A 66 -10.88 0.47 6.90
N GLY A 67 -11.88 0.15 6.06
CA GLY A 67 -12.51 1.12 5.16
C GLY A 67 -11.76 1.35 3.84
N ILE A 68 -10.69 0.60 3.57
CA ILE A 68 -9.94 0.64 2.32
C ILE A 68 -10.74 -0.14 1.26
N THR A 69 -11.20 0.58 0.23
CA THR A 69 -12.03 0.01 -0.83
C THR A 69 -11.19 -0.75 -1.87
N PRO A 70 -11.81 -1.58 -2.73
CA PRO A 70 -11.10 -2.18 -3.87
C PRO A 70 -10.51 -1.15 -4.84
N GLU A 71 -11.08 0.06 -4.93
CA GLU A 71 -10.55 1.14 -5.76
C GLU A 71 -9.30 1.77 -5.13
N ASP A 72 -9.28 1.93 -3.81
CA ASP A 72 -8.07 2.32 -3.07
C ASP A 72 -6.95 1.29 -3.24
N GLY A 73 -7.28 0.00 -3.14
CA GLY A 73 -6.35 -1.11 -3.39
C GLY A 73 -5.74 -1.05 -4.79
N LYS A 74 -6.56 -0.85 -5.84
CA LYS A 74 -6.08 -0.66 -7.22
C LYS A 74 -5.21 0.58 -7.37
N THR A 75 -5.57 1.67 -6.70
CA THR A 75 -4.81 2.93 -6.70
C THR A 75 -3.41 2.72 -6.12
N MET A 76 -3.31 2.08 -4.94
CA MET A 76 -2.02 1.76 -4.32
C MET A 76 -1.13 0.88 -5.23
N ILE A 77 -1.71 -0.13 -5.89
CA ILE A 77 -0.96 -0.98 -6.84
C ILE A 77 -0.45 -0.17 -8.04
N ALA A 78 -1.28 0.72 -8.58
CA ALA A 78 -0.89 1.58 -9.70
C ALA A 78 0.26 2.53 -9.31
N CYS A 79 0.15 3.15 -8.13
CA CYS A 79 1.22 3.97 -7.55
C CYS A 79 2.51 3.16 -7.37
N ALA A 80 2.43 1.97 -6.77
CA ALA A 80 3.60 1.12 -6.54
C ALA A 80 4.31 0.76 -7.86
N ARG A 81 3.54 0.46 -8.92
CA ARG A 81 4.11 0.18 -10.25
C ARG A 81 4.81 1.40 -10.88
N ARG A 82 4.28 2.61 -10.69
CA ARG A 82 4.93 3.85 -11.16
C ARG A 82 6.25 4.12 -10.44
N LEU A 83 6.33 3.72 -9.17
CA LEU A 83 7.56 3.71 -8.38
C LEU A 83 8.55 2.58 -8.75
N GLY A 84 8.22 1.75 -9.74
CA GLY A 84 9.05 0.62 -10.17
C GLY A 84 8.97 -0.62 -9.26
N ILE A 85 7.99 -0.70 -8.37
CA ILE A 85 7.79 -1.85 -7.48
C ILE A 85 7.04 -2.95 -8.22
N GLU A 86 7.60 -4.16 -8.23
CA GLU A 86 7.00 -5.31 -8.89
C GLU A 86 5.93 -5.98 -8.02
N ILE A 87 4.66 -5.78 -8.38
CA ILE A 87 3.49 -6.31 -7.66
C ILE A 87 2.94 -7.62 -8.28
N SER A 88 3.26 -7.90 -9.55
CA SER A 88 2.81 -9.09 -10.28
C SER A 88 3.64 -10.35 -10.02
#